data_AF-A0A7S0B6D0-F1
#
_entry.id   AF-A0A7S0B6D0-F1
#
_cell.length_a   1.000
_cell.length_b   1.000
_cell.length_c   1.000
_cell.angle_alpha   90.00
_cell.angle_beta   90.00
_cell.angle_gamma   90.00
#
_symmetry.space_group_name_H-M   'P 1'
#
loop_
_entity.id
_entity.type
_entity.pdbx_description
1 polymer ?
#
loop_
_entity_poly.entity_id
_entity_poly.type
_entity_poly.pdbx_seq_one_letter_code
_entity_poly.pdbx_strand_id
1 'polypeptide(L)'
;DIVRRLGRSAAQKQGAGASCEICLCGHPVPDCVQVVGTTKAVYLLLLLAARAGARSAEVLPHTWRGLHTSMMRSQREKLFAALDAALPRMKSPRRTVWMA
;
A
#
# COMPACT_ATOMS: atom_id res chain seq x y z
N ASP A 1 -8.98 -1.58 -12.39
CA ASP A 1 -7.93 -0.92 -13.21
C ASP A 1 -7.82 0.60 -13.08
N ILE A 2 -8.91 1.34 -12.87
CA ILE A 2 -8.90 2.82 -12.85
C ILE A 2 -7.95 3.42 -11.79
N VAL A 3 -7.96 2.88 -10.57
CA VAL A 3 -7.13 3.36 -9.45
C VAL A 3 -5.64 3.28 -9.78
N ARG A 4 -5.19 2.18 -10.40
CA ARG A 4 -3.79 2.01 -10.82
C ARG A 4 -3.38 3.05 -11.85
N ARG A 5 -4.28 3.39 -12.79
CA ARG A 5 -4.01 4.45 -13.77
C ARG A 5 -3.90 5.82 -13.09
N LEU A 6 -4.84 6.15 -12.22
CA LEU A 6 -4.83 7.43 -11.50
C LEU A 6 -3.59 7.55 -10.60
N GLY A 7 -3.20 6.49 -9.90
CA GLY A 7 -2.00 6.44 -9.07
C GLY A 7 -0.72 6.67 -9.88
N ARG A 8 -0.59 6.01 -11.06
CA ARG A 8 0.53 6.27 -11.97
C ARG A 8 0.55 7.72 -12.47
N SER A 9 -0.60 8.26 -12.85
CA SER A 9 -0.70 9.67 -13.28
C SER A 9 -0.33 10.64 -12.15
N ALA A 10 -0.71 10.34 -10.92
CA ALA A 10 -0.36 11.16 -9.75
C ALA A 10 1.16 11.14 -9.49
N ALA A 11 1.78 9.96 -9.53
CA ALA A 11 3.22 9.81 -9.39
C ALA A 11 3.99 10.54 -10.51
N GLN A 12 3.58 10.37 -11.76
CA GLN A 12 4.18 11.06 -12.91
C GLN A 12 4.11 12.59 -12.77
N LYS A 13 2.99 13.14 -12.28
CA LYS A 13 2.83 14.58 -12.05
C LYS A 13 3.72 15.11 -10.92
N GLN A 14 4.07 14.29 -9.94
CA GLN A 14 5.01 14.69 -8.91
C GLN A 14 6.46 14.70 -9.44
N GLY A 15 6.84 13.73 -10.27
CA GLY A 15 8.17 13.63 -10.87
C GLY A 15 9.02 12.48 -10.30
N ALA A 16 10.34 12.57 -10.50
CA ALA A 16 11.29 11.51 -10.12
C ALA A 16 11.19 11.15 -8.63
N GLY A 17 11.20 9.85 -8.32
CA GLY A 17 11.11 9.34 -6.95
C GLY A 17 9.69 9.33 -6.34
N ALA A 18 8.67 9.74 -7.09
CA ALA A 18 7.27 9.62 -6.65
C ALA A 18 6.76 8.18 -6.75
N SER A 19 5.93 7.77 -5.79
CA SER A 19 5.25 6.48 -5.81
C SER A 19 3.79 6.61 -5.44
N CYS A 20 2.96 5.71 -5.96
CA CYS A 20 1.57 5.56 -5.60
C CYS A 20 1.13 4.13 -5.91
N GLU A 21 1.00 3.31 -4.88
CA GLU A 21 0.79 1.86 -4.94
C GLU A 21 -0.43 1.47 -4.11
N ILE A 22 -1.26 0.58 -4.65
CA ILE A 22 -2.38 0.01 -3.90
C ILE A 22 -1.82 -0.93 -2.83
N CYS A 23 -2.12 -0.68 -1.56
CA CYS A 23 -1.71 -1.54 -0.45
C CYS A 23 -2.79 -2.52 -0.02
N LEU A 24 -4.06 -2.18 -0.20
CA LEU A 24 -5.19 -3.02 0.21
C LEU A 24 -6.39 -2.82 -0.72
N CYS A 25 -7.12 -3.89 -0.99
CA CYS A 25 -8.35 -3.88 -1.76
C CYS A 25 -9.47 -4.52 -0.94
N GLY A 26 -10.67 -3.95 -0.98
CA GLY A 26 -11.90 -4.58 -0.50
C GLY A 26 -12.06 -4.67 1.01
N HIS A 27 -11.26 -3.94 1.79
CA HIS A 27 -11.35 -3.95 3.26
C HIS A 27 -11.15 -2.53 3.84
N PRO A 28 -11.97 -2.11 4.84
CA PRO A 28 -13.12 -2.80 5.44
C PRO A 28 -14.44 -2.66 4.65
N VAL A 29 -14.43 -1.96 3.51
CA VAL A 29 -15.63 -1.67 2.71
C VAL A 29 -15.50 -2.27 1.30
N PRO A 30 -16.56 -2.88 0.74
CA PRO A 30 -16.58 -3.29 -0.67
C PRO A 30 -16.23 -2.12 -1.60
N ASP A 31 -15.50 -2.42 -2.67
CA ASP A 31 -15.03 -1.43 -3.66
C ASP A 31 -14.15 -0.29 -3.09
N CYS A 32 -13.66 -0.44 -1.85
CA CYS A 32 -12.66 0.44 -1.28
C CYS A 32 -11.25 -0.03 -1.62
N VAL A 33 -10.36 0.93 -1.87
CA VAL A 33 -8.94 0.70 -2.08
C VAL A 33 -8.16 1.63 -1.18
N GLN A 34 -7.11 1.09 -0.56
CA GLN A 34 -6.13 1.89 0.15
C GLN A 34 -4.89 2.01 -0.72
N VAL A 35 -4.36 3.22 -0.81
CA VAL A 35 -3.21 3.55 -1.65
C VAL A 35 -2.17 4.25 -0.79
N VAL A 36 -0.92 3.82 -0.91
CA VAL A 36 0.23 4.46 -0.27
C VAL A 36 1.12 5.07 -1.33
N GLY A 37 1.69 6.22 -1.01
CA GLY A 37 2.62 6.88 -1.90
C GLY A 37 3.38 7.99 -1.21
N THR A 38 4.19 8.69 -1.98
CA THR A 38 4.77 9.95 -1.55
C THR A 38 3.66 10.97 -1.27
N THR A 39 3.83 11.82 -0.25
CA THR A 39 2.79 12.75 0.22
C THR A 39 2.16 13.53 -0.93
N LYS A 40 2.98 14.17 -1.78
CA LYS A 40 2.48 14.95 -2.92
C LYS A 40 1.69 14.11 -3.93
N ALA A 41 2.11 12.87 -4.21
CA ALA A 41 1.39 11.96 -5.11
C ALA A 41 0.05 11.53 -4.52
N VAL A 42 -0.05 11.28 -3.20
CA VAL A 42 -1.31 10.93 -2.54
C VAL A 42 -2.31 12.09 -2.61
N TYR A 43 -1.88 13.32 -2.34
CA TYR A 43 -2.76 14.50 -2.49
C TYR A 43 -3.19 14.72 -3.95
N LEU A 44 -2.30 14.50 -4.92
CA LEU A 44 -2.66 14.57 -6.35
C LEU A 44 -3.66 13.47 -6.74
N LEU A 45 -3.49 12.25 -6.20
CA LEU A 45 -4.43 11.16 -6.41
C LEU A 45 -5.82 11.51 -5.86
N LEU A 46 -5.91 12.17 -4.71
CA LEU A 46 -7.18 12.58 -4.12
C LEU A 46 -7.97 13.51 -5.06
N LEU A 47 -7.29 14.49 -5.66
CA LEU A 47 -7.88 15.37 -6.67
C LEU A 47 -8.31 14.62 -7.93
N LEU A 48 -7.49 13.67 -8.40
CA LEU A 48 -7.80 12.85 -9.57
C LEU A 48 -8.97 11.89 -9.31
N ALA A 49 -9.06 11.33 -8.10
CA ALA A 49 -10.14 10.43 -7.69
C ALA A 49 -11.48 11.17 -7.61
N ALA A 50 -11.51 12.37 -7.01
CA ALA A 50 -12.71 13.20 -6.96
C ALA A 50 -13.22 13.53 -8.37
N ARG A 51 -12.32 13.92 -9.29
CA ARG A 51 -12.67 14.19 -10.71
C ARG A 51 -13.15 12.95 -11.46
N ALA A 52 -12.68 11.76 -11.08
CA ALA A 52 -13.10 10.49 -11.66
C ALA A 52 -14.42 9.96 -11.08
N GLY A 53 -15.08 10.70 -10.18
CA GLY A 53 -16.36 10.32 -9.59
C GLY A 53 -16.25 9.38 -8.39
N ALA A 54 -15.11 9.37 -7.68
CA ALA A 54 -14.99 8.60 -6.44
C ALA A 54 -16.02 9.08 -5.41
N ARG A 55 -16.76 8.14 -4.79
CA ARG A 55 -17.77 8.43 -3.75
C ARG A 55 -17.18 9.14 -2.54
N SER A 56 -15.98 8.75 -2.14
CA SER A 56 -15.20 9.37 -1.07
C SER A 56 -13.72 9.08 -1.29
N ALA A 57 -12.86 10.02 -0.92
CA ALA A 57 -11.42 9.85 -0.88
C ALA A 57 -10.87 10.70 0.26
N GLU A 58 -10.20 10.06 1.22
CA GLU A 58 -9.62 10.72 2.39
C GLU A 58 -8.16 10.32 2.57
N VAL A 59 -7.35 11.23 3.12
CA VAL A 59 -6.00 10.91 3.57
C VAL A 59 -6.09 10.43 5.01
N LEU A 60 -5.71 9.18 5.24
CA LEU A 60 -5.70 8.62 6.59
C LEU A 60 -4.47 9.10 7.36
N PRO A 61 -4.62 9.57 8.62
CA PRO A 61 -3.56 10.30 9.31
C PRO A 61 -2.32 9.46 9.65
N HIS A 62 -2.40 8.12 9.76
CA HIS A 62 -1.25 7.33 10.25
C HIS A 62 -1.07 5.89 9.76
N THR A 63 -1.89 5.36 8.88
CA THR A 63 -2.18 3.92 9.03
C THR A 63 -1.19 2.94 8.43
N TRP A 64 -0.33 3.32 7.49
CA TRP A 64 0.54 2.32 6.85
C TRP A 64 1.76 2.98 6.24
N ARG A 65 2.91 2.78 6.86
CA ARG A 65 4.24 3.23 6.40
C ARG A 65 4.67 2.58 5.07
N GLY A 66 3.77 2.40 4.09
CA GLY A 66 4.03 1.61 2.88
C GLY A 66 3.85 0.10 3.08
N LEU A 67 3.08 -0.32 4.09
CA LEU A 67 2.77 -1.75 4.26
C LEU A 67 2.17 -2.31 2.96
N HIS A 68 2.55 -3.53 2.61
CA HIS A 68 2.18 -4.20 1.35
C HIS A 68 2.67 -3.51 0.06
N THR A 69 3.60 -2.54 0.13
CA THR A 69 4.19 -1.90 -1.05
C THR A 69 5.70 -2.09 -1.15
N SER A 70 6.28 -1.71 -2.28
CA SER A 70 7.72 -1.78 -2.52
C SER A 70 8.56 -0.98 -1.49
N MET A 71 7.95 0.03 -0.86
CA MET A 71 8.58 0.91 0.13
C MET A 71 9.06 0.15 1.38
N MET A 72 8.51 -1.03 1.66
CA MET A 72 8.88 -1.86 2.82
C MET A 72 9.97 -2.89 2.53
N ARG A 73 10.55 -2.91 1.33
CA ARG A 73 11.55 -3.92 0.95
C ARG A 73 12.72 -3.99 1.93
N SER A 74 13.33 -2.85 2.27
CA SER A 74 14.50 -2.83 3.17
C SER A 74 14.18 -3.27 4.60
N GLN A 75 12.98 -2.94 5.10
CA GLN A 75 12.50 -3.31 6.42
C GLN A 75 12.15 -4.80 6.46
N ARG A 76 11.57 -5.33 5.38
CA ARG A 76 11.32 -6.77 5.22
C ARG A 76 12.61 -7.58 5.29
N GLU A 77 13.66 -7.14 4.60
CA GLU A 77 14.96 -7.81 4.60
C GLU A 77 15.58 -7.84 6.00
N LYS A 78 15.55 -6.70 6.72
CA LYS A 78 16.00 -6.64 8.12
C LYS A 78 15.19 -7.53 9.05
N LEU A 79 13.87 -7.54 8.88
CA LEU A 79 12.97 -8.38 9.67
C LEU A 79 13.26 -9.87 9.43
N PHE A 80 13.45 -10.29 8.19
CA PHE A 80 13.79 -11.68 7.87
C PHE A 80 15.13 -12.09 8.47
N ALA A 81 16.17 -11.27 8.34
CA ALA A 81 17.46 -11.57 8.98
C ALA A 81 17.33 -11.73 10.51
N ALA A 82 16.54 -10.88 11.17
CA ALA A 82 16.28 -10.98 12.61
C ALA A 82 15.46 -12.23 12.97
N LEU A 83 14.46 -12.59 12.15
CA LEU A 83 13.64 -13.78 12.34
C LEU A 83 14.46 -15.06 12.15
N ASP A 84 15.31 -15.12 11.13
CA ASP A 84 16.19 -16.27 10.87
C ASP A 84 17.19 -16.46 12.03
N ALA A 85 17.72 -15.37 12.60
CA ALA A 85 18.61 -15.42 13.75
C ALA A 85 17.88 -15.87 15.04
N ALA A 86 16.66 -15.35 15.28
CA ALA A 86 15.91 -15.66 16.50
C ALA A 86 15.24 -17.05 16.47
N LEU A 87 14.84 -17.51 15.28
CA LEU A 87 13.99 -18.68 15.09
C LEU A 87 14.53 -19.59 13.96
N PRO A 88 15.77 -20.09 14.06
CA PRO A 88 16.47 -20.77 12.96
C PRO A 88 15.85 -22.11 12.53
N ARG A 89 14.93 -22.67 13.33
CA ARG A 89 14.21 -23.92 13.04
C ARG A 89 12.73 -23.70 12.72
N MET A 90 12.26 -22.45 12.68
CA MET A 90 10.88 -22.16 12.35
C MET A 90 10.64 -22.46 10.87
N LYS A 91 9.83 -23.49 10.62
CA LYS A 91 9.33 -23.82 9.29
C LYS A 91 8.00 -23.10 9.09
N SER A 92 7.68 -22.71 7.86
CA SER A 92 6.34 -22.23 7.54
C SER A 92 5.30 -23.22 8.08
N PRO A 93 4.30 -22.76 8.84
CA PRO A 93 3.25 -23.65 9.32
C PRO A 93 2.58 -24.28 8.11
N ARG A 94 2.54 -25.63 8.07
CA ARG A 94 1.87 -26.39 7.00
C ARG A 94 0.34 -26.39 7.14
N ARG A 95 -0.20 -25.64 8.10
CA ARG A 95 -1.63 -25.60 8.39
C ARG A 95 -2.24 -24.34 7.80
N THR A 96 -3.34 -24.50 7.08
CA THR A 96 -4.19 -23.39 6.64
C THR A 96 -4.77 -22.71 7.87
N VAL A 97 -4.48 -21.42 8.02
CA VAL A 97 -5.14 -20.56 9.02
C VAL A 97 -6.38 -19.99 8.37
N TRP A 98 -7.55 -20.37 8.87
CA TRP A 98 -8.81 -19.74 8.51
C TRP A 98 -9.00 -18.54 9.44
N MET A 99 -8.97 -17.33 8.88
CA MET A 99 -9.33 -16.12 9.61
C MET A 99 -10.83 -15.86 9.34
N ALA A 100 -11.59 -15.71 10.42
CA ALA A 100 -13.02 -15.39 10.40
C ALA A 100 -13.27 -13.92 10.05
#